data_AF-A0A2H3FQ09-F1
#
_entry.id   AF-A0A2H3FQ09-F1
#
_cell.length_a   1.000
_cell.length_b   1.000
_cell.length_c   1.000
_cell.angle_alpha   90.00
_cell.angle_beta   90.00
_cell.angle_gamma   90.00
#
_symmetry.space_group_name_H-M   'P 1'
#
loop_
_entity.id
_entity.type
_entity.pdbx_description
1 polymer ?
#
loop_
_entity_poly.entity_id
_entity_poly.type
_entity_poly.pdbx_seq_one_letter_code
_entity_poly.pdbx_strand_id
1 'polypeptide(L)'
;MDVIILHNPIKDITAALKVAIEICNSATDTQSVPVPLQTLSSQLPWALAAFDKVREGIPTIHPTSPDALALESIIKGCVKESRSLKAYLRGLIPQAELSRLDGCIRFSGLGATVDMVVELKDGLFSDLKTLADNRAIEAEARENIKALVGFATGEPGFDLWGVSDSD
;
A
#
# COMPACT_ATOMS: atom_id res chain seq x y z
N MET A 1 3.07 -20.83 -24.35
CA MET A 1 1.89 -20.75 -23.47
C MET A 1 2.17 -19.60 -22.53
N ASP A 2 1.56 -18.46 -22.82
CA ASP A 2 1.86 -17.20 -22.14
C ASP A 2 1.13 -17.15 -20.81
N VAL A 3 1.84 -17.57 -19.76
CA VAL A 3 1.49 -17.22 -18.38
C VAL A 3 1.86 -15.75 -18.24
N ILE A 4 0.97 -14.82 -18.60
CA ILE A 4 1.20 -13.41 -18.24
C ILE A 4 0.95 -13.29 -16.75
N ILE A 5 2.08 -13.11 -16.08
CA ILE A 5 2.30 -13.27 -14.66
C ILE A 5 1.77 -12.02 -13.96
N LEU A 6 0.73 -12.17 -13.14
CA LEU A 6 0.27 -11.12 -12.21
C LEU A 6 1.42 -10.63 -11.29
N HIS A 7 2.55 -11.33 -11.24
CA HIS A 7 3.75 -10.89 -10.53
C HIS A 7 4.38 -9.62 -11.10
N ASN A 8 4.30 -9.36 -12.41
CA ASN A 8 4.88 -8.13 -12.97
C ASN A 8 4.15 -6.86 -12.47
N PRO A 9 2.82 -6.76 -12.52
CA PRO A 9 2.14 -5.61 -11.93
C PRO A 9 2.30 -5.55 -10.40
N ILE A 10 2.44 -6.68 -9.70
CA ILE A 10 2.77 -6.67 -8.26
C ILE A 10 4.19 -6.15 -7.99
N LYS A 11 5.16 -6.47 -8.84
CA LYS A 11 6.51 -5.87 -8.79
C LYS A 11 6.44 -4.35 -8.98
N ASP A 12 5.61 -3.87 -9.89
CA ASP A 12 5.41 -2.42 -10.07
C ASP A 12 4.82 -1.75 -8.82
N ILE A 13 3.82 -2.38 -8.18
CA ILE A 13 3.23 -1.90 -6.93
C ILE A 13 4.30 -1.83 -5.84
N THR A 14 5.01 -2.94 -5.58
CA THR A 14 6.04 -3.00 -4.54
C THR A 14 7.18 -2.00 -4.79
N ALA A 15 7.58 -1.78 -6.05
CA ALA A 15 8.56 -0.75 -6.39
C ALA A 15 8.04 0.68 -6.13
N ALA A 16 6.78 0.96 -6.44
CA ALA A 16 6.16 2.25 -6.14
C ALA A 16 6.07 2.49 -4.62
N LEU A 17 5.68 1.48 -3.84
CA LEU A 17 5.59 1.55 -2.39
C LEU A 17 6.96 1.74 -1.73
N LYS A 18 8.02 1.07 -2.20
CA LYS A 18 9.39 1.29 -1.71
C LYS A 18 9.81 2.75 -1.83
N VAL A 19 9.57 3.36 -3.00
CA VAL A 19 9.86 4.78 -3.22
C VAL A 19 8.99 5.67 -2.33
N ALA A 20 7.71 5.33 -2.14
CA ALA A 20 6.83 6.07 -1.23
C ALA A 20 7.35 6.03 0.22
N ILE A 21 7.80 4.87 0.69
CA ILE A 21 8.42 4.69 2.02
C ILE A 21 9.68 5.54 2.15
N GLU A 22 10.57 5.53 1.17
CA GLU A 22 11.79 6.35 1.17
C GLU A 22 11.47 7.85 1.28
N ILE A 23 10.45 8.31 0.55
CA ILE A 23 10.00 9.71 0.59
C ILE A 23 9.47 10.06 1.99
N CYS A 24 8.61 9.21 2.56
CA CYS A 24 8.07 9.43 3.91
C CYS A 24 9.18 9.46 4.98
N ASN A 25 10.13 8.52 4.93
CA ASN A 25 11.25 8.44 5.86
C ASN A 25 12.15 9.70 5.78
N SER A 26 12.38 10.20 4.57
CA SER A 26 13.16 11.43 4.36
C SER A 26 12.48 12.67 4.96
N ALA A 27 11.13 12.70 4.99
CA ALA A 27 10.38 13.81 5.58
C ALA A 27 10.34 13.76 7.11
N THR A 28 10.30 12.56 7.70
CA THR A 28 10.27 12.40 9.17
C THR A 28 11.53 12.89 9.87
N ASP A 29 12.67 12.93 9.18
CA ASP A 29 13.93 13.49 9.69
C ASP A 29 13.89 15.05 9.79
N THR A 30 12.95 15.69 9.10
CA THR A 30 12.72 17.13 9.13
C THR A 30 11.47 17.46 9.95
N GLN A 31 11.66 17.83 11.21
CA GLN A 31 10.57 18.06 12.18
C GLN A 31 9.49 19.03 11.66
N SER A 32 8.33 18.50 11.23
CA SER A 32 6.96 19.09 11.21
C SER A 32 6.02 18.36 10.24
N VAL A 33 6.12 17.02 10.13
CA VAL A 33 5.26 16.23 9.23
C VAL A 33 3.81 16.14 9.78
N PRO A 34 2.77 16.44 8.98
CA PRO A 34 1.38 16.23 9.36
C PRO A 34 1.09 14.80 9.84
N VAL A 35 0.23 14.66 10.87
CA VAL A 35 -0.16 13.34 11.44
C VAL A 35 -0.58 12.32 10.37
N PRO A 36 -1.40 12.66 9.35
CA PRO A 36 -1.77 11.68 8.32
C PRO A 36 -0.58 11.11 7.54
N LEU A 37 0.48 11.89 7.31
CA LEU A 37 1.70 11.43 6.65
C LEU A 37 2.56 10.58 7.59
N GLN A 38 2.54 10.84 8.90
CA GLN A 38 3.18 9.97 9.89
C GLN A 38 2.49 8.60 9.95
N THR A 39 1.16 8.58 10.02
CA THR A 39 0.34 7.36 9.97
C THR A 39 0.57 6.58 8.68
N LEU A 40 0.63 7.27 7.53
CA LEU A 40 0.98 6.64 6.27
C LEU A 40 2.37 5.98 6.33
N SER A 41 3.36 6.69 6.87
CA SER A 41 4.74 6.19 6.96
C SER A 41 4.84 4.89 7.77
N SER A 42 4.05 4.75 8.84
CA SER A 42 4.01 3.52 9.64
C SER A 42 3.20 2.39 8.99
N GLN A 43 2.23 2.72 8.12
CA GLN A 43 1.35 1.76 7.46
C GLN A 43 1.92 1.18 6.16
N LEU A 44 2.67 1.96 5.38
CA LEU A 44 3.18 1.52 4.07
C LEU A 44 4.08 0.28 4.09
N PRO A 45 4.95 0.06 5.10
CA PRO A 45 5.72 -1.18 5.20
C PRO A 45 4.85 -2.44 5.27
N TRP A 46 3.68 -2.35 5.92
CA TRP A 46 2.74 -3.46 6.02
C TRP A 46 2.02 -3.73 4.71
N ALA A 47 1.62 -2.67 3.99
CA ALA A 47 1.07 -2.81 2.65
C ALA A 47 2.09 -3.46 1.70
N LEU A 48 3.38 -3.06 1.77
CA LEU A 48 4.47 -3.67 0.99
C LEU A 48 4.59 -5.17 1.28
N ALA A 49 4.63 -5.56 2.56
CA ALA A 49 4.70 -6.95 2.98
C ALA A 49 3.46 -7.76 2.52
N ALA A 50 2.27 -7.16 2.58
CA ALA A 50 1.04 -7.79 2.11
C ALA A 50 1.08 -8.07 0.60
N PHE A 51 1.57 -7.14 -0.21
CA PHE A 51 1.75 -7.37 -1.66
C PHE A 51 2.82 -8.43 -1.97
N ASP A 52 3.87 -8.56 -1.15
CA ASP A 52 4.80 -9.69 -1.27
C ASP A 52 4.10 -11.03 -1.01
N LYS A 53 3.17 -11.09 -0.04
CA LYS A 53 2.33 -12.28 0.22
C LYS A 53 1.31 -12.56 -0.88
N VAL A 54 0.71 -11.53 -1.47
CA VAL A 54 -0.12 -11.68 -2.68
C VAL A 54 0.70 -12.32 -3.79
N ARG A 55 1.94 -11.85 -4.04
CA ARG A 55 2.81 -12.42 -5.07
C ARG A 55 3.12 -13.90 -4.82
N GLU A 56 3.36 -14.27 -3.56
CA GLU A 56 3.66 -15.65 -3.16
C GLU A 56 2.45 -16.57 -3.31
N GLY A 57 1.24 -16.07 -3.05
CA GLY A 57 0.02 -16.86 -3.03
C GLY A 57 -0.80 -16.90 -4.32
N ILE A 58 -0.36 -16.26 -5.41
CA ILE A 58 -1.06 -16.36 -6.70
C ILE A 58 -0.67 -17.69 -7.36
N PRO A 59 -1.62 -18.62 -7.57
CA PRO A 59 -1.32 -19.89 -8.21
C PRO A 59 -1.07 -19.69 -9.70
N THR A 60 -0.57 -20.73 -10.36
CA THR A 60 -0.54 -20.76 -11.82
C THR A 60 -1.95 -21.01 -12.34
N ILE A 61 -2.61 -19.95 -12.82
CA ILE A 61 -4.00 -19.98 -13.33
C ILE A 61 -4.02 -19.64 -14.82
N HIS A 62 -4.99 -20.22 -15.54
CA HIS A 62 -5.17 -19.91 -16.96
C HIS A 62 -5.54 -18.42 -17.12
N PRO A 63 -4.86 -17.64 -17.99
CA PRO A 63 -4.99 -16.18 -18.03
C PRO A 63 -6.41 -15.69 -18.38
N THR A 64 -7.21 -16.52 -19.03
CA THR A 64 -8.60 -16.20 -19.39
C THR A 64 -9.63 -16.78 -18.42
N SER A 65 -9.20 -17.39 -17.30
CA SER A 65 -10.15 -17.86 -16.30
C SER A 65 -10.84 -16.68 -15.62
N PRO A 66 -12.11 -16.83 -15.17
CA PRO A 66 -12.80 -15.80 -14.41
C PRO A 66 -11.99 -15.31 -13.20
N ASP A 67 -11.30 -16.24 -12.53
CA ASP A 67 -10.44 -15.94 -11.37
C ASP A 67 -9.23 -15.08 -11.75
N ALA A 68 -8.57 -15.39 -12.87
CA ALA A 68 -7.44 -14.61 -13.37
C ALA A 68 -7.87 -13.18 -13.75
N LEU A 69 -9.02 -13.02 -14.40
CA LEU A 69 -9.57 -11.72 -14.78
C LEU A 69 -9.99 -10.89 -13.56
N ALA A 70 -10.58 -11.52 -12.54
CA ALA A 70 -10.95 -10.87 -11.30
C ALA A 70 -9.71 -10.35 -10.55
N LEU A 71 -8.68 -11.20 -10.41
CA LEU A 71 -7.40 -10.80 -9.81
C LEU A 71 -6.71 -9.69 -10.60
N GLU A 72 -6.69 -9.80 -11.93
CA GLU A 72 -6.11 -8.77 -12.80
C GLU A 72 -6.79 -7.42 -12.61
N SER A 73 -8.12 -7.39 -12.49
CA SER A 73 -8.88 -6.17 -12.26
C SER A 73 -8.50 -5.49 -10.94
N ILE A 74 -8.41 -6.27 -9.84
CA ILE A 74 -8.03 -5.73 -8.53
C ILE A 74 -6.58 -5.22 -8.56
N ILE A 75 -5.65 -6.01 -9.11
CA ILE A 75 -4.24 -5.65 -9.18
C ILE A 75 -4.03 -4.39 -10.05
N LYS A 76 -4.81 -4.20 -11.11
CA LYS A 76 -4.79 -2.94 -11.89
C LYS A 76 -5.23 -1.73 -11.06
N GLY A 77 -6.20 -1.90 -10.17
CA GLY A 77 -6.58 -0.90 -9.16
C GLY A 77 -5.38 -0.50 -8.29
N CYS A 78 -4.76 -1.49 -7.65
CA CYS A 78 -3.58 -1.29 -6.81
C CYS A 78 -2.41 -0.62 -7.55
N VAL A 79 -2.17 -0.97 -8.83
CA VAL A 79 -1.13 -0.33 -9.65
C VAL A 79 -1.42 1.16 -9.82
N LYS A 80 -2.67 1.53 -10.11
CA LYS A 80 -3.06 2.93 -10.28
C LYS A 80 -2.91 3.70 -8.97
N GLU A 81 -3.38 3.14 -7.87
CA GLU A 81 -3.31 3.76 -6.55
C GLU A 81 -1.88 3.95 -6.07
N SER A 82 -1.05 2.89 -6.12
CA SER A 82 0.37 2.95 -5.70
C SER A 82 1.19 3.95 -6.52
N ARG A 83 0.97 4.03 -7.84
CA ARG A 83 1.61 5.03 -8.70
C ARG A 83 1.16 6.46 -8.35
N SER A 84 -0.13 6.64 -8.09
CA SER A 84 -0.70 7.93 -7.71
C SER A 84 -0.15 8.37 -6.36
N LEU A 85 -0.14 7.47 -5.37
CA LEU A 85 0.40 7.72 -4.04
C LEU A 85 1.85 8.19 -4.11
N LYS A 86 2.70 7.48 -4.85
CA LYS A 86 4.08 7.89 -5.11
C LYS A 86 4.16 9.29 -5.73
N ALA A 87 3.31 9.59 -6.72
CA ALA A 87 3.33 10.89 -7.39
C ALA A 87 2.92 12.03 -6.45
N TYR A 88 1.87 11.83 -5.66
CA TYR A 88 1.42 12.80 -4.66
C TYR A 88 2.45 13.04 -3.56
N LEU A 89 3.07 11.96 -3.05
CA LEU A 89 4.13 12.08 -2.06
C LEU A 89 5.36 12.83 -2.59
N ARG A 90 5.76 12.62 -3.85
CA ARG A 90 6.82 13.42 -4.49
C ARG A 90 6.45 14.90 -4.64
N GLY A 91 5.18 15.21 -4.83
CA GLY A 91 4.68 16.58 -4.87
C GLY A 91 4.70 17.27 -3.51
N LEU A 92 4.40 16.51 -2.45
CA LEU A 92 4.33 16.94 -1.05
C LEU A 92 5.69 17.12 -0.40
N ILE A 93 6.58 16.15 -0.58
CA ILE A 93 7.88 16.09 0.08
C ILE A 93 8.94 16.40 -0.97
N PRO A 94 9.45 17.64 -1.02
CA PRO A 94 10.49 17.98 -1.95
C PRO A 94 11.74 17.13 -1.69
N GLN A 95 12.36 16.65 -2.76
CA GLN A 95 13.71 16.08 -2.65
C GLN A 95 14.67 17.16 -2.14
N ALA A 96 15.68 16.75 -1.37
CA ALA A 96 16.51 17.54 -0.45
C ALA A 96 17.23 18.80 -1.01
N GLU A 97 16.97 19.20 -2.24
CA GLU A 97 17.56 20.37 -2.91
C GLU A 97 16.74 21.67 -2.74
N LEU A 98 15.55 21.64 -2.10
CA LEU A 98 14.75 22.83 -1.85
C LEU A 98 15.00 23.43 -0.46
N SER A 99 15.03 24.76 -0.38
CA SER A 99 15.34 25.48 0.86
C SER A 99 14.28 25.22 1.94
N ARG A 100 14.69 25.21 3.23
CA ARG A 100 13.78 25.00 4.39
C ARG A 100 12.56 25.94 4.39
N LEU A 101 12.70 27.14 3.81
CA LEU A 101 11.64 28.14 3.69
C LEU A 101 10.61 27.77 2.61
N ASP A 102 11.05 27.19 1.49
CA ASP A 102 10.15 26.70 0.42
C ASP A 102 9.33 25.48 0.87
N GLY A 103 9.90 24.66 1.77
CA GLY A 103 9.19 23.54 2.41
C GLY A 103 8.00 24.02 3.24
N CYS A 104 8.21 24.96 4.17
CA CYS A 104 7.14 25.49 5.04
C CYS A 104 6.02 26.23 4.26
N ILE A 105 6.37 26.98 3.22
CA ILE A 105 5.39 27.75 2.43
C ILE A 105 4.45 26.83 1.64
N ARG A 106 4.91 25.65 1.19
CA ARG A 106 4.04 24.68 0.52
C ARG A 106 3.05 24.01 1.46
N PHE A 107 3.43 23.70 2.70
CA PHE A 107 2.53 23.06 3.68
C PHE A 107 1.29 23.90 4.03
N SER A 108 1.32 25.22 3.80
CA SER A 108 0.20 26.13 4.10
C SER A 108 -1.02 25.98 3.16
N GLY A 109 -0.94 25.18 2.09
CA GLY A 109 -2.04 24.97 1.12
C GLY A 109 -2.33 23.51 0.76
N LEU A 110 -1.77 22.55 1.49
CA LEU A 110 -1.74 21.13 1.10
C LEU A 110 -2.89 20.25 1.64
N GLY A 111 -3.91 20.82 2.27
CA GLY A 111 -5.04 20.05 2.84
C GLY A 111 -5.63 19.04 1.86
N ALA A 112 -6.02 19.49 0.66
CA ALA A 112 -6.58 18.62 -0.38
C ALA A 112 -5.59 17.55 -0.90
N THR A 113 -4.27 17.80 -0.80
CA THR A 113 -3.25 16.84 -1.22
C THR A 113 -2.98 15.78 -0.15
N VAL A 114 -3.07 16.17 1.13
CA VAL A 114 -3.03 15.24 2.26
C VAL A 114 -4.27 14.35 2.27
N ASP A 115 -5.45 14.92 2.03
CA ASP A 115 -6.71 14.16 1.92
C ASP A 115 -6.63 13.12 0.79
N MET A 116 -6.10 13.50 -0.37
CA MET A 116 -5.88 12.59 -1.48
C MET A 116 -4.90 11.46 -1.14
N VAL A 117 -3.85 11.73 -0.37
CA VAL A 117 -2.91 10.70 0.09
C VAL A 117 -3.60 9.72 1.04
N VAL A 118 -4.48 10.20 1.92
CA VAL A 118 -5.30 9.35 2.79
C VAL A 118 -6.26 8.49 1.96
N GLU A 119 -6.94 9.08 0.99
CA GLU A 119 -7.86 8.37 0.08
C GLU A 119 -7.13 7.25 -0.69
N LEU A 120 -5.96 7.55 -1.27
CA LEU A 120 -5.16 6.57 -2.00
C LEU A 120 -4.63 5.45 -1.11
N LYS A 121 -4.29 5.76 0.14
CA LYS A 121 -3.88 4.78 1.14
C LYS A 121 -5.05 3.86 1.52
N ASP A 122 -6.22 4.43 1.79
CA ASP A 122 -7.41 3.68 2.17
C ASP A 122 -7.91 2.79 1.02
N GLY A 123 -7.86 3.28 -0.23
CA GLY A 123 -8.08 2.49 -1.42
C GLY A 123 -7.15 1.27 -1.50
N LEU A 124 -5.85 1.50 -1.29
CA LEU A 124 -4.84 0.42 -1.35
C LEU A 124 -5.11 -0.68 -0.31
N PHE A 125 -5.48 -0.29 0.92
CA PHE A 125 -5.84 -1.26 1.96
C PHE A 125 -7.18 -1.95 1.68
N SER A 126 -8.15 -1.26 1.06
CA SER A 126 -9.41 -1.86 0.63
C SER A 126 -9.19 -2.90 -0.47
N ASP A 127 -8.34 -2.61 -1.44
CA ASP A 127 -7.95 -3.55 -2.49
C ASP A 127 -7.20 -4.76 -1.90
N LEU A 128 -6.30 -4.55 -0.94
CA LEU A 128 -5.61 -5.64 -0.24
C LEU A 128 -6.59 -6.55 0.53
N LYS A 129 -7.64 -6.00 1.17
CA LYS A 129 -8.71 -6.81 1.78
C LYS A 129 -9.45 -7.62 0.73
N THR A 130 -9.76 -7.01 -0.41
CA THR A 130 -10.41 -7.68 -1.53
C THR A 130 -9.55 -8.83 -2.08
N LEU A 131 -8.22 -8.65 -2.16
CA LEU A 131 -7.29 -9.72 -2.50
C LEU A 131 -7.30 -10.83 -1.43
N ALA A 132 -7.30 -10.46 -0.15
CA ALA A 132 -7.32 -11.41 0.95
C ALA A 132 -8.60 -12.26 1.02
N ASP A 133 -9.72 -11.77 0.48
CA ASP A 133 -10.98 -12.51 0.38
C ASP A 133 -11.12 -13.29 -0.94
N ASN A 134 -10.25 -13.03 -1.92
CA ASN A 134 -10.29 -13.70 -3.22
C ASN A 134 -9.82 -15.16 -3.11
N ARG A 135 -10.73 -16.11 -3.31
CA ARG A 135 -10.46 -17.56 -3.19
C ARG A 135 -9.42 -18.10 -4.17
N ALA A 136 -9.09 -17.35 -5.22
CA ALA A 136 -8.02 -17.72 -6.14
C ALA A 136 -6.63 -17.55 -5.52
N ILE A 137 -6.49 -16.74 -4.47
CA ILE A 137 -5.25 -16.65 -3.68
C ILE A 137 -5.19 -17.83 -2.71
N GLU A 138 -4.02 -18.46 -2.60
CA GLU A 138 -3.77 -19.55 -1.68
C GLU A 138 -4.16 -19.19 -0.23
N ALA A 139 -4.77 -20.14 0.48
CA ALA A 139 -5.35 -19.89 1.79
C ALA A 139 -4.35 -19.30 2.81
N GLU A 140 -3.13 -19.81 2.85
CA GLU A 140 -2.08 -19.29 3.73
C GLU A 140 -1.72 -17.84 3.41
N ALA A 141 -1.59 -17.50 2.12
CA ALA A 141 -1.32 -16.13 1.72
C ALA A 141 -2.48 -15.19 2.07
N ARG A 142 -3.73 -15.64 1.92
CA ARG A 142 -4.92 -14.86 2.33
C ARG A 142 -4.89 -14.51 3.81
N GLU A 143 -4.66 -15.49 4.69
CA GLU A 143 -4.57 -15.24 6.14
C GLU A 143 -3.42 -14.30 6.50
N ASN A 144 -2.26 -14.47 5.86
CA ASN A 144 -1.13 -13.56 6.04
C ASN A 144 -1.46 -12.12 5.59
N ILE A 145 -2.13 -11.95 4.45
CA ILE A 145 -2.58 -10.62 3.98
C ILE A 145 -3.56 -10.01 4.98
N LYS A 146 -4.54 -10.77 5.46
CA LYS A 146 -5.51 -10.30 6.47
C LYS A 146 -4.81 -9.82 7.73
N ALA A 147 -3.87 -10.61 8.25
CA ALA A 147 -3.11 -10.24 9.45
C ALA A 147 -2.32 -8.95 9.27
N LEU A 148 -1.61 -8.81 8.14
CA LEU A 148 -0.81 -7.62 7.84
C LEU A 148 -1.67 -6.36 7.67
N VAL A 149 -2.79 -6.49 6.95
CA VAL A 149 -3.73 -5.38 6.73
C VAL A 149 -4.43 -5.01 8.03
N GLY A 150 -4.96 -5.98 8.76
CA GLY A 150 -5.68 -5.77 10.01
C GLY A 150 -4.81 -5.05 11.04
N PHE A 151 -3.57 -5.50 11.21
CA PHE A 151 -2.60 -4.83 12.08
C PHE A 151 -2.33 -3.39 11.64
N ALA A 152 -2.07 -3.17 10.35
CA ALA A 152 -1.76 -1.85 9.83
C ALA A 152 -2.93 -0.87 10.03
N THR A 153 -4.17 -1.33 9.86
CA THR A 153 -5.37 -0.50 9.97
C THR A 153 -5.93 -0.41 11.39
N GLY A 154 -5.37 -1.14 12.35
CA GLY A 154 -5.88 -1.21 13.72
C GLY A 154 -7.24 -1.89 13.82
N GLU A 155 -7.50 -2.88 12.97
CA GLU A 155 -8.73 -3.66 13.05
C GLU A 155 -8.71 -4.56 14.31
N PRO A 156 -9.84 -4.65 15.05
CA PRO A 156 -9.93 -5.50 16.23
C PRO A 156 -9.54 -6.95 15.91
N GLY A 157 -8.72 -7.55 16.77
CA GLY A 157 -8.32 -8.97 16.65
C GLY A 157 -7.09 -9.23 15.78
N PHE A 158 -6.40 -8.20 15.30
CA PHE A 158 -5.17 -8.32 14.51
C PHE A 158 -3.97 -7.66 15.20
N ASP A 159 -3.59 -8.18 16.36
CA ASP A 159 -2.31 -7.87 16.98
C ASP A 159 -1.20 -8.76 16.40
N LEU A 160 -0.01 -8.20 16.13
CA LEU A 160 1.18 -8.97 15.68
C LEU A 160 1.62 -10.04 16.70
N TRP A 161 1.06 -9.97 17.90
CA TRP A 161 1.16 -10.98 18.92
C TRP A 161 -0.14 -11.74 18.88
N GLY A 162 -0.11 -13.00 18.47
CA GLY A 162 -1.28 -13.89 18.38
C GLY A 162 -1.92 -14.20 19.74
N VAL A 163 -2.34 -13.17 20.46
CA VAL A 163 -3.21 -13.23 21.61
C VAL A 163 -4.57 -12.80 21.07
N SER A 164 -5.43 -13.79 20.82
CA SER A 164 -6.85 -13.51 20.80
C SER A 164 -7.20 -12.91 22.15
N ASP A 165 -7.60 -11.64 22.16
CA ASP A 165 -8.42 -11.10 23.23
C ASP A 165 -9.79 -11.80 23.15
N SER A 166 -9.82 -13.01 23.69
CA SER A 166 -11.07 -13.69 24.05
C SER A 166 -11.34 -13.32 25.51
N ASP A 167 -12.44 -12.60 25.72
CA ASP A 167 -13.11 -12.37 27.00
C ASP A 167 -13.27 -13.66 27.84
#